data_AF-A0A9X3H622-F1
#
_entry.id   AF-A0A9X3H622-F1
#
_cell.length_a   1.000
_cell.length_b   1.000
_cell.length_c   1.000
_cell.angle_alpha   90.00
_cell.angle_beta   90.00
_cell.angle_gamma   90.00
#
_symmetry.space_group_name_H-M   'P 1'
#
loop_
_entity.id
_entity.type
_entity.pdbx_description
1 polymer ?
#
loop_
_entity_poly.entity_id
_entity_poly.type
_entity_poly.pdbx_seq_one_letter_code
_entity_poly.pdbx_strand_id
1 'polypeptide(L)'
;MSDIRRYSTEKVENRIKTLKKYAIAIIGFGILILAFKDYDQIRADGAFIGGFLDSAVFISLGVLTYLNSIKQEKRIKGSFIEFGNKDFSFKSNQIEKKLSLTDLSDIEIKLKSIELSASDGSEYSINLDDYAQVKDKKEIKNEFEVYRNQIQS
;
A
#
# COMPACT_ATOMS: atom_id res chain seq x y z
N MET A 1 -0.97 -34.66 1.10
CA MET A 1 -0.13 -33.66 1.80
C MET A 1 -1.03 -32.50 2.22
N SER A 2 -0.65 -31.68 3.20
CA SER A 2 -1.40 -30.48 3.59
C SER A 2 -0.80 -29.25 2.91
N ASP A 3 -1.53 -28.63 1.99
CA ASP A 3 -1.05 -27.47 1.24
C ASP A 3 -1.12 -26.20 2.10
N ILE A 4 -0.05 -25.95 2.85
CA ILE A 4 0.10 -24.74 3.65
C ILE A 4 0.25 -23.55 2.69
N ARG A 5 -0.75 -22.65 2.69
CA ARG A 5 -0.77 -21.49 1.80
C ARG A 5 -0.45 -20.21 2.57
N ARG A 6 0.74 -19.65 2.33
CA ARG A 6 1.26 -18.45 2.99
C ARG A 6 1.23 -17.23 2.05
N TYR A 7 0.70 -16.13 2.55
CA TYR A 7 0.72 -14.81 1.92
C TYR A 7 1.51 -13.85 2.82
N SER A 8 2.52 -13.14 2.28
CA SER A 8 3.37 -12.21 3.03
C SER A 8 3.48 -10.84 2.36
N THR A 9 3.72 -9.80 3.16
CA THR A 9 3.99 -8.44 2.66
C THR A 9 5.42 -8.26 2.15
N GLU A 10 6.26 -9.30 2.15
CA GLU A 10 7.69 -9.25 1.82
C GLU A 10 7.98 -8.60 0.44
N LYS A 11 7.18 -8.90 -0.58
CA LYS A 11 7.28 -8.29 -1.91
C LYS A 11 7.05 -6.76 -1.87
N VAL A 12 6.25 -6.28 -0.92
CA VAL A 12 5.98 -4.86 -0.69
C VAL A 12 7.04 -4.24 0.21
N GLU A 13 7.50 -4.95 1.26
CA GLU A 13 8.65 -4.51 2.06
C GLU A 13 9.90 -4.26 1.19
N ASN A 14 10.21 -5.18 0.26
CA ASN A 14 11.40 -5.07 -0.57
C ASN A 14 11.30 -3.90 -1.58
N ARG A 15 10.08 -3.52 -1.99
CA ARG A 15 9.81 -2.25 -2.69
C ARG A 15 10.07 -1.05 -1.79
N ILE A 16 9.60 -1.05 -0.54
CA ILE A 16 9.83 0.06 0.41
C ILE A 16 11.31 0.21 0.78
N LYS A 17 12.05 -0.90 0.99
CA LYS A 17 13.51 -0.90 1.19
C LYS A 17 14.23 -0.26 0.00
N THR A 18 13.76 -0.50 -1.21
CA THR A 18 14.27 0.14 -2.44
C THR A 18 13.92 1.63 -2.51
N LEU A 19 12.67 2.02 -2.20
CA LEU A 19 12.27 3.43 -2.13
C LEU A 19 13.08 4.23 -1.10
N LYS A 20 13.42 3.65 0.06
CA LYS A 20 14.34 4.26 1.03
C LYS A 20 15.73 4.51 0.44
N LYS A 21 16.29 3.56 -0.33
CA LYS A 21 17.59 3.73 -0.99
C LYS A 21 17.56 4.88 -1.99
N TYR A 22 16.51 4.98 -2.82
CA TYR A 22 16.34 6.10 -3.74
C TYR A 22 16.15 7.44 -3.02
N ALA A 23 15.39 7.47 -1.92
CA ALA A 23 15.22 8.66 -1.10
C ALA A 23 16.55 9.18 -0.53
N ILE A 24 17.41 8.28 -0.03
CA ILE A 24 18.76 8.61 0.43
C ILE A 24 19.65 9.11 -0.72
N ALA A 25 19.58 8.46 -1.89
CA ALA A 25 20.33 8.90 -3.08
C ALA A 25 19.90 10.30 -3.57
N ILE A 26 18.60 10.61 -3.51
CA ILE A 26 18.06 11.94 -3.86
C ILE A 26 18.53 13.01 -2.87
N ILE A 27 18.56 12.74 -1.56
CA ILE A 27 19.14 13.64 -0.56
C ILE A 27 20.63 13.85 -0.84
N GLY A 28 21.37 12.76 -1.10
CA GLY A 28 22.79 12.83 -1.45
C GLY A 28 23.04 13.67 -2.71
N PHE A 29 22.21 13.54 -3.74
CA PHE A 29 22.33 14.34 -4.95
C PHE A 29 22.08 15.84 -4.69
N GLY A 30 21.05 16.19 -3.90
CA GLY A 30 20.82 17.58 -3.48
C GLY A 30 21.97 18.17 -2.65
N ILE A 31 22.60 17.36 -1.78
CA ILE A 31 23.80 17.77 -1.02
C ILE A 31 25.01 17.93 -1.94
N LEU A 32 25.20 17.06 -2.94
CA LEU A 32 26.27 17.19 -3.94
C LEU A 32 26.11 18.46 -4.79
N ILE A 33 24.88 18.82 -5.19
CA ILE A 33 24.62 20.09 -5.88
C ILE A 33 25.00 21.29 -5.00
N LEU A 34 24.72 21.26 -3.69
CA LEU A 34 25.18 22.33 -2.77
C LEU A 34 26.71 22.35 -2.62
N ALA A 35 27.36 21.18 -2.54
CA ALA A 35 28.79 21.07 -2.27
C ALA A 35 29.68 21.43 -3.47
N PHE A 36 29.22 21.20 -4.69
CA PHE A 36 29.92 21.55 -5.94
C PHE A 36 29.41 22.85 -6.58
N LYS A 37 28.68 23.67 -5.84
CA LYS A 37 28.20 24.97 -6.28
C LYS A 37 29.18 26.08 -5.88
N ASP A 38 30.02 26.52 -6.83
CA ASP A 38 30.94 27.64 -6.63
C ASP A 38 30.18 28.93 -6.29
N TYR A 39 30.25 29.30 -5.01
CA TYR A 39 29.42 30.34 -4.40
C TYR A 39 29.60 31.72 -5.07
N ASP A 40 30.82 32.03 -5.53
CA ASP A 40 31.16 33.29 -6.19
C ASP A 40 30.63 33.37 -7.63
N GLN A 41 30.69 32.26 -8.38
CA GLN A 41 30.17 32.19 -9.76
C GLN A 41 28.65 32.38 -9.77
N ILE A 42 27.97 31.78 -8.80
CA ILE A 42 26.51 31.85 -8.61
C ILE A 42 26.04 33.24 -8.16
N ARG A 43 26.92 34.02 -7.52
CA ARG A 43 26.63 35.39 -7.06
C ARG A 43 26.71 36.43 -8.18
N ALA A 44 27.45 36.13 -9.27
CA ALA A 44 27.58 37.01 -10.43
C ALA A 44 26.34 36.98 -11.34
N ASP A 45 25.82 35.78 -11.66
CA ASP A 45 24.76 35.60 -12.67
C ASP A 45 23.33 35.83 -12.13
N GLY A 46 23.16 36.18 -10.86
CA GLY A 46 21.84 36.32 -10.22
C GLY A 46 21.08 34.99 -10.00
N ALA A 47 21.55 33.88 -10.57
CA ALA A 47 20.98 32.54 -10.48
C ALA A 47 21.03 31.89 -9.08
N PHE A 48 21.48 32.64 -8.07
CA PHE A 48 21.62 32.21 -6.67
C PHE A 48 20.34 31.62 -6.07
N ILE A 49 19.18 32.22 -6.39
CA ILE A 49 17.89 31.76 -5.87
C ILE A 49 17.50 30.41 -6.49
N GLY A 50 17.64 30.25 -7.81
CA GLY A 50 17.20 29.05 -8.54
C GLY A 50 17.92 27.78 -8.07
N GLY A 51 19.25 27.74 -8.21
CA GLY A 51 20.01 26.53 -7.87
C GLY A 51 20.06 26.18 -6.38
N PHE A 52 19.79 27.15 -5.50
CA PHE A 52 19.59 26.88 -4.06
C PHE A 52 18.22 26.26 -3.81
N LEU A 53 17.16 26.78 -4.46
CA LEU A 53 15.82 26.18 -4.43
C LEU A 53 15.83 24.75 -4.98
N ASP A 54 16.46 24.50 -6.13
CA ASP A 54 16.55 23.15 -6.72
C ASP A 54 17.12 22.14 -5.73
N SER A 55 18.24 22.50 -5.09
CA SER A 55 18.91 21.68 -4.09
C SER A 55 18.04 21.42 -2.86
N ALA A 56 17.38 22.48 -2.36
CA ALA A 56 16.45 22.39 -1.23
C ALA A 56 15.20 21.54 -1.58
N VAL A 57 14.73 21.60 -2.82
CA VAL A 57 13.63 20.76 -3.35
C VAL A 57 14.05 19.29 -3.40
N PHE A 58 15.22 18.95 -3.94
CA PHE A 58 15.71 17.57 -3.93
C PHE A 58 15.85 17.01 -2.51
N ILE A 59 16.48 17.76 -1.59
CA ILE A 59 16.61 17.35 -0.19
C ILE A 59 15.21 17.16 0.46
N SER A 60 14.28 18.09 0.25
CA SER A 60 12.92 18.03 0.81
C SER A 60 12.11 16.85 0.26
N LEU A 61 12.14 16.62 -1.06
CA LEU A 61 11.47 15.49 -1.70
C LEU A 61 12.04 14.14 -1.25
N GLY A 62 13.37 14.06 -1.08
CA GLY A 62 14.04 12.90 -0.53
C GLY A 62 13.62 12.63 0.92
N VAL A 63 13.62 13.65 1.79
CA VAL A 63 13.17 13.53 3.19
C VAL A 63 11.70 13.11 3.27
N LEU A 64 10.81 13.72 2.50
CA LEU A 64 9.37 13.35 2.47
C LEU A 64 9.17 11.91 1.99
N THR A 65 9.86 11.50 0.92
CA THR A 65 9.83 10.12 0.42
C THR A 65 10.35 9.12 1.45
N TYR A 66 11.42 9.46 2.18
CA TYR A 66 11.99 8.64 3.23
C TYR A 66 11.05 8.48 4.44
N LEU A 67 10.46 9.59 4.91
CA LEU A 67 9.49 9.59 6.01
C LEU A 67 8.22 8.80 5.66
N ASN A 68 7.70 8.96 4.43
CA ASN A 68 6.55 8.18 3.96
C ASN A 68 6.89 6.69 3.80
N SER A 69 8.10 6.36 3.34
CA SER A 69 8.59 4.98 3.29
C SER A 69 8.71 4.35 4.69
N ILE A 70 9.15 5.10 5.71
CA ILE A 70 9.15 4.65 7.11
C ILE A 70 7.72 4.43 7.63
N LYS A 71 6.79 5.36 7.35
CA LYS A 71 5.37 5.22 7.74
C LYS A 71 4.72 3.98 7.12
N GLN A 72 4.99 3.70 5.85
CA GLN A 72 4.49 2.50 5.18
C GLN A 72 5.13 1.21 5.72
N GLU A 73 6.46 1.18 5.90
CA GLU A 73 7.14 0.01 6.48
C GLU A 73 6.58 -0.34 7.85
N LYS A 74 6.42 0.64 8.74
CA LYS A 74 5.85 0.44 10.09
C LYS A 74 4.42 -0.14 10.09
N ARG A 75 3.66 0.01 9.00
CA ARG A 75 2.30 -0.56 8.85
C ARG A 75 2.28 -1.99 8.31
N ILE A 76 3.33 -2.44 7.62
CA ILE A 76 3.31 -3.73 6.88
C ILE A 76 4.44 -4.70 7.23
N LYS A 77 5.43 -4.27 8.02
CA LYS A 77 6.64 -5.06 8.29
C LYS A 77 6.32 -6.34 9.06
N GLY A 78 6.72 -7.47 8.49
CA GLY A 78 6.50 -8.81 9.03
C GLY A 78 5.07 -9.33 8.92
N SER A 79 4.15 -8.61 8.27
CA SER A 79 2.75 -9.04 8.16
C SER A 79 2.59 -10.25 7.24
N PHE A 80 1.82 -11.24 7.69
CA PHE A 80 1.52 -12.46 6.93
C PHE A 80 0.17 -13.05 7.31
N ILE A 81 -0.36 -13.91 6.44
CA ILE A 81 -1.46 -14.84 6.74
C ILE A 81 -1.04 -16.22 6.20
N GLU A 82 -1.15 -17.26 7.00
CA GLU A 82 -0.78 -18.64 6.67
C GLU A 82 -1.91 -19.60 7.05
N PHE A 83 -2.42 -20.31 6.04
CA PHE A 83 -3.55 -21.22 6.16
C PHE A 83 -3.08 -22.68 6.24
N GLY A 84 -3.47 -23.39 7.30
CA GLY A 84 -3.39 -24.83 7.45
C GLY A 84 -4.72 -25.53 7.15
N ASN A 85 -4.86 -26.80 7.59
CA ASN A 85 -6.03 -27.63 7.28
C ASN A 85 -7.21 -27.44 8.25
N LYS A 86 -6.96 -27.02 9.49
CA LYS A 86 -8.00 -26.79 10.53
C LYS A 86 -7.74 -25.50 11.34
N ASP A 87 -6.73 -24.76 10.93
CA ASP A 87 -6.10 -23.70 11.68
C ASP A 87 -5.48 -22.68 10.72
N PHE A 88 -5.31 -21.45 11.19
CA PHE A 88 -4.57 -20.42 10.49
C PHE A 88 -3.78 -19.59 11.48
N SER A 89 -2.70 -18.97 10.99
CA SER A 89 -1.92 -18.00 11.76
C SER A 89 -1.72 -16.73 10.96
N PHE A 90 -1.70 -15.60 11.66
CA PHE A 90 -1.52 -14.30 11.02
C PHE A 90 -0.70 -13.36 11.89
N LYS A 91 -0.05 -12.41 11.22
CA LYS A 91 0.59 -11.25 11.82
C LYS A 91 0.12 -10.00 11.09
N SER A 92 -0.43 -9.04 11.83
CA SER A 92 -0.93 -7.78 11.29
C SER A 92 -0.75 -6.66 12.33
N ASN A 93 -0.04 -5.59 11.94
CA ASN A 93 0.39 -4.52 12.83
C ASN A 93 1.13 -5.05 14.07
N GLN A 94 0.48 -5.01 15.25
CA GLN A 94 1.03 -5.48 16.53
C GLN A 94 0.44 -6.82 16.99
N ILE A 95 -0.52 -7.40 16.24
CA ILE A 95 -1.20 -8.64 16.62
C ILE A 95 -0.57 -9.80 15.85
N GLU A 96 -0.19 -10.85 16.58
CA GLU A 96 0.26 -12.13 16.06
C GLU A 96 -0.51 -13.23 16.80
N LYS A 97 -1.26 -14.06 16.07
CA LYS A 97 -2.12 -15.11 16.64
C LYS A 97 -2.19 -16.33 15.73
N LYS A 98 -2.46 -17.47 16.36
CA LYS A 98 -2.93 -18.70 15.73
C LYS A 98 -4.34 -19.01 16.27
N LEU A 99 -5.25 -19.45 15.42
CA LEU A 99 -6.63 -19.81 15.76
C LEU A 99 -7.02 -21.11 15.04
N SER A 100 -7.84 -21.95 15.69
CA SER A 100 -8.49 -23.09 15.04
C SER A 100 -9.86 -22.68 14.48
N LEU A 101 -10.32 -23.36 13.44
CA LEU A 101 -11.66 -23.14 12.87
C LEU A 101 -12.78 -23.55 13.84
N THR A 102 -12.47 -24.33 14.88
CA THR A 102 -13.38 -24.65 16.00
C THR A 102 -13.67 -23.46 16.91
N ASP A 103 -12.83 -22.44 16.86
CA ASP A 103 -12.81 -21.33 17.82
C ASP A 103 -13.42 -20.04 17.20
N LEU A 104 -13.94 -20.14 15.96
CA LEU A 104 -14.57 -19.07 15.21
C LEU A 104 -16.09 -19.25 15.16
N SER A 105 -16.82 -18.13 15.23
CA SER A 105 -18.28 -18.09 15.05
C SER A 105 -18.73 -17.44 13.74
N ASP A 106 -17.92 -16.55 13.14
CA ASP A 106 -18.28 -15.76 11.94
C ASP A 106 -17.03 -15.17 11.22
N ILE A 107 -17.15 -14.80 9.93
CA ILE A 107 -16.09 -14.21 9.08
C ILE A 107 -16.68 -13.27 7.99
N GLU A 108 -16.17 -12.04 7.85
CA GLU A 108 -16.63 -11.03 6.88
C GLU A 108 -15.53 -10.58 5.87
N ILE A 109 -15.89 -10.31 4.59
CA ILE A 109 -14.99 -9.87 3.49
C ILE A 109 -15.68 -8.78 2.61
N LYS A 110 -14.93 -7.78 2.11
CA LYS A 110 -15.43 -6.43 1.70
C LYS A 110 -14.49 -5.68 0.70
N LEU A 111 -14.92 -5.18 -0.51
CA LEU A 111 -14.07 -5.18 -1.77
C LEU A 111 -13.78 -3.93 -2.73
N LYS A 112 -14.41 -3.56 -3.92
CA LYS A 112 -14.28 -2.15 -4.56
C LYS A 112 -15.51 -1.17 -4.71
N SER A 113 -16.59 -1.41 -5.45
CA SER A 113 -17.92 -0.75 -5.23
C SER A 113 -19.01 -1.64 -5.82
N ILE A 114 -20.25 -1.55 -5.36
CA ILE A 114 -21.40 -2.26 -5.96
C ILE A 114 -22.65 -1.39 -5.87
N GLU A 115 -23.36 -1.25 -6.99
CA GLU A 115 -24.60 -0.49 -7.06
C GLU A 115 -25.77 -1.45 -7.37
N LEU A 116 -26.90 -1.30 -6.69
CA LEU A 116 -28.06 -2.19 -6.78
C LEU A 116 -29.36 -1.38 -6.89
N SER A 117 -30.26 -1.78 -7.78
CA SER A 117 -31.62 -1.21 -7.91
C SER A 117 -32.66 -2.30 -7.68
N ALA A 118 -33.63 -2.03 -6.81
CA ALA A 118 -34.66 -2.99 -6.40
C ALA A 118 -36.00 -2.74 -7.14
N SER A 119 -36.81 -3.79 -7.26
CA SER A 119 -38.10 -3.76 -7.98
C SER A 119 -39.18 -2.90 -7.30
N ASP A 120 -38.95 -2.43 -6.07
CA ASP A 120 -39.79 -1.45 -5.37
C ASP A 120 -39.42 0.01 -5.67
N GLY A 121 -38.36 0.24 -6.44
CA GLY A 121 -37.84 1.58 -6.79
C GLY A 121 -36.67 2.06 -5.91
N SER A 122 -36.19 1.26 -4.97
CA SER A 122 -35.04 1.62 -4.11
C SER A 122 -33.70 1.46 -4.84
N GLU A 123 -32.76 2.38 -4.59
CA GLU A 123 -31.36 2.28 -5.05
C GLU A 123 -30.40 2.21 -3.86
N TYR A 124 -29.35 1.39 -3.98
CA TYR A 124 -28.33 1.19 -2.96
C TYR A 124 -26.93 1.27 -3.55
N SER A 125 -26.05 2.00 -2.86
CA SER A 125 -24.61 2.06 -3.14
C SER A 125 -23.84 1.39 -2.02
N ILE A 126 -23.04 0.39 -2.37
CA ILE A 126 -22.08 -0.27 -1.49
C ILE A 126 -20.71 0.24 -1.91
N ASN A 127 -20.29 1.42 -1.42
CA ASN A 127 -18.91 1.84 -1.56
C ASN A 127 -18.00 0.74 -1.02
N LEU A 128 -16.95 0.38 -1.77
CA LEU A 128 -15.94 -0.51 -1.25
C LEU A 128 -14.49 0.04 -1.51
N ASP A 129 -14.29 1.36 -1.72
CA ASP A 129 -12.94 1.97 -1.71
C ASP A 129 -12.27 1.87 -0.33
N ASP A 130 -13.05 1.60 0.71
CA ASP A 130 -12.65 1.30 2.08
C ASP A 130 -11.66 0.12 2.20
N TYR A 131 -11.51 -0.70 1.16
CA TYR A 131 -10.79 -1.97 1.25
C TYR A 131 -9.62 -2.07 0.28
N ALA A 132 -8.50 -2.62 0.74
CA ALA A 132 -7.19 -2.33 0.14
C ALA A 132 -6.74 -3.27 -0.99
N GLN A 133 -7.20 -4.52 -1.03
CA GLN A 133 -6.51 -5.59 -1.77
C GLN A 133 -7.08 -5.89 -3.17
N VAL A 134 -6.19 -6.11 -4.13
CA VAL A 134 -6.53 -6.30 -5.57
C VAL A 134 -6.97 -7.74 -5.91
N LYS A 135 -6.54 -8.76 -5.14
CA LYS A 135 -7.07 -10.13 -5.28
C LYS A 135 -8.55 -10.11 -4.97
N ASP A 136 -8.84 -9.69 -3.75
CA ASP A 136 -10.16 -9.85 -3.18
C ASP A 136 -11.16 -8.98 -3.98
N LYS A 137 -10.77 -7.79 -4.48
CA LYS A 137 -11.53 -6.94 -5.43
C LYS A 137 -12.05 -7.65 -6.69
N LYS A 138 -11.61 -8.87 -6.98
CA LYS A 138 -12.12 -9.73 -8.06
C LYS A 138 -13.16 -10.75 -7.57
N GLU A 139 -13.14 -11.17 -6.31
CA GLU A 139 -14.02 -12.22 -5.79
C GLU A 139 -15.47 -11.70 -5.61
N ILE A 140 -15.70 -10.57 -4.92
CA ILE A 140 -17.05 -9.95 -4.90
C ILE A 140 -17.52 -9.54 -6.30
N LYS A 141 -16.61 -9.06 -7.17
CA LYS A 141 -16.95 -8.75 -8.56
C LYS A 141 -17.51 -9.99 -9.28
N ASN A 142 -16.89 -11.16 -9.08
CA ASN A 142 -17.31 -12.39 -9.73
C ASN A 142 -18.64 -12.93 -9.17
N GLU A 143 -18.90 -12.84 -7.85
CA GLU A 143 -20.18 -13.29 -7.28
C GLU A 143 -21.36 -12.42 -7.75
N PHE A 144 -21.19 -11.10 -7.83
CA PHE A 144 -22.23 -10.24 -8.40
C PHE A 144 -22.38 -10.41 -9.92
N GLU A 145 -21.36 -10.94 -10.62
CA GLU A 145 -21.51 -11.42 -12.00
C GLU A 145 -22.31 -12.74 -12.10
N VAL A 146 -22.21 -13.64 -11.11
CA VAL A 146 -23.06 -14.84 -11.02
C VAL A 146 -24.53 -14.45 -10.83
N TYR A 147 -24.84 -13.61 -9.84
CA TYR A 147 -26.23 -13.20 -9.57
C TYR A 147 -26.83 -12.35 -10.70
N ARG A 148 -26.04 -11.46 -11.33
CA ARG A 148 -26.51 -10.68 -12.48
C ARG A 148 -27.00 -11.57 -13.64
N ASN A 149 -26.28 -12.64 -13.94
CA ASN A 149 -26.66 -13.55 -15.01
C ASN A 149 -27.95 -14.34 -14.69
N GLN A 150 -28.18 -14.67 -13.41
CA GLN A 150 -29.42 -15.32 -12.94
C GLN A 150 -30.65 -14.40 -13.00
N ILE A 151 -30.47 -13.08 -13.06
CA ILE A 151 -31.55 -12.07 -13.15
C ILE A 151 -31.89 -11.74 -14.62
N GLN A 152 -31.02 -12.09 -15.58
CA GLN A 152 -31.20 -11.82 -17.01
C GLN A 152 -31.55 -13.09 -17.83
N SER A 153 -31.86 -14.21 -17.16
CA SER A 153 -32.22 -15.51 -17.75
C SER A 153 -33.68 -15.87 -17.48
#